data_AF-A0A9C7PV05-F1
#
_entry.id   AF-A0A9C7PV05-F1
#
_cell.length_a   1.000
_cell.length_b   1.000
_cell.length_c   1.000
_cell.angle_alpha   90.00
_cell.angle_beta   90.00
_cell.angle_gamma   90.00
#
_symmetry.space_group_name_H-M   'P 1'
#
loop_
_entity.id
_entity.type
_entity.pdbx_description
1 polymer ?
#
loop_
_entity_poly.entity_id
_entity_poly.type
_entity_poly.pdbx_seq_one_letter_code
_entity_poly.pdbx_strand_id
1 'polypeptide(L)'
;MSSICSDEQDYTMYLNTAMAIVEEAGNRLSEEVSHKGSRPFRVKTTDADLVSATDISIQEYVFACLRESFPGHSFFGEENAGESENWRHLLDHGFVWVLDPVDGTTNWIHNFPFVCISLALVVEGIVQVAVVYDVYRKKLFHACRGKGAFCNDKVLNVSTVERLKEALVITEFGYVRDESGLSTILNVLHTLLLYGAHGIRQTGCGVLDLCLLASGQVDALYAGVGGEGWKPWDYAAGYLIVKEAGGTICSLDNDEFHLCSASIVCACSSSLAFELRKVILQTKE
;
A
#
# COMPACT_ATOMS: atom_id res chain seq x y z
N MET A 1 9.42 32.52 -28.00
CA MET A 1 8.59 32.19 -26.82
C MET A 1 9.19 30.95 -26.21
N SER A 2 9.65 31.09 -24.96
CA SER A 2 10.59 30.21 -24.28
C SER A 2 10.07 28.79 -24.09
N SER A 3 10.80 27.82 -24.66
CA SER A 3 10.77 26.43 -24.24
C SER A 3 11.40 26.35 -22.85
N ILE A 4 10.58 26.31 -21.81
CA ILE A 4 11.01 25.85 -20.49
C ILE A 4 11.00 24.33 -20.58
N CYS A 5 12.15 23.75 -20.87
CA CYS A 5 12.42 22.37 -20.46
C CYS A 5 12.30 22.37 -18.93
N SER A 6 11.27 21.73 -18.39
CA SER A 6 11.30 21.32 -16.99
C SER A 6 12.43 20.30 -16.86
N ASP A 7 13.50 20.66 -16.16
CA ASP A 7 14.48 19.68 -15.69
C ASP A 7 13.70 18.64 -14.88
N GLU A 8 13.49 17.46 -15.45
CA GLU A 8 12.83 16.35 -14.78
C GLU A 8 13.77 15.93 -13.64
N GLN A 9 13.41 16.29 -12.41
CA GLN A 9 14.25 16.03 -11.25
C GLN A 9 14.43 14.51 -11.10
N ASP A 10 15.68 14.04 -11.16
CA ASP A 10 15.97 12.63 -11.05
C ASP A 10 15.88 12.17 -9.58
N TYR A 11 14.91 11.29 -9.28
CA TYR A 11 14.72 10.74 -7.95
C TYR A 11 15.45 9.41 -7.69
N THR A 12 16.29 8.92 -8.61
CA THR A 12 16.99 7.64 -8.49
C THR A 12 17.93 7.57 -7.28
N MET A 13 18.57 8.67 -6.88
CA MET A 13 19.38 8.70 -5.66
C MET A 13 18.53 8.34 -4.43
N TYR A 14 17.34 8.95 -4.30
CA TYR A 14 16.43 8.67 -3.19
C TYR A 14 15.93 7.22 -3.22
N LEU A 15 15.66 6.68 -4.41
CA LEU A 15 15.30 5.28 -4.57
C LEU A 15 16.39 4.33 -4.06
N ASN A 16 17.64 4.52 -4.50
CA ASN A 16 18.75 3.66 -4.11
C ASN A 16 18.99 3.70 -2.59
N THR A 17 18.92 4.88 -1.98
CA THR A 17 19.03 5.02 -0.52
C THR A 17 17.86 4.35 0.19
N ALA A 18 16.62 4.54 -0.28
CA ALA A 18 15.44 3.92 0.30
C ALA A 18 15.50 2.39 0.23
N MET A 19 15.94 1.82 -0.91
CA MET A 19 16.13 0.38 -1.07
C MET A 19 17.11 -0.19 -0.05
N ALA A 20 18.27 0.45 0.11
CA ALA A 20 19.29 -0.01 1.07
C ALA A 20 18.77 0.02 2.52
N ILE A 21 18.06 1.08 2.90
CA ILE A 21 17.50 1.22 4.26
C ILE A 21 16.41 0.18 4.51
N VAL A 22 15.48 0.01 3.56
CA VAL A 22 14.35 -0.91 3.71
C VAL A 22 14.80 -2.37 3.67
N GLU A 23 15.79 -2.72 2.84
CA GLU A 23 16.35 -4.07 2.81
C GLU A 23 17.01 -4.43 4.14
N GLU A 24 17.80 -3.53 4.73
CA GLU A 24 18.41 -3.72 6.05
C GLU A 24 17.36 -3.81 7.17
N ALA A 25 16.33 -2.94 7.14
CA ALA A 25 15.20 -3.04 8.07
C ALA A 25 14.46 -4.38 7.93
N GLY A 26 14.28 -4.85 6.69
CA GLY A 26 13.66 -6.13 6.37
C GLY A 26 14.47 -7.33 6.84
N ASN A 27 15.81 -7.23 6.81
CA ASN A 27 16.70 -8.24 7.35
C ASN A 27 16.56 -8.35 8.88
N ARG A 28 16.49 -7.22 9.59
CA ARG A 28 16.22 -7.19 11.05
C ARG A 28 14.90 -7.88 11.38
N LEU A 29 13.85 -7.55 10.63
CA LEU A 29 12.54 -8.17 10.81
C LEU A 29 12.57 -9.67 10.49
N SER A 30 13.35 -10.09 9.49
CA SER A 30 13.54 -11.50 9.13
C SER A 30 14.24 -12.32 10.22
N GLU A 31 15.17 -11.72 10.97
CA GLU A 31 15.80 -12.39 12.12
C GLU A 31 14.75 -12.72 13.21
N GLU A 32 13.80 -11.81 13.42
CA GLU A 32 12.70 -12.01 14.36
C GLU A 32 11.65 -13.04 13.91
N VAL A 33 11.51 -13.29 12.60
CA VAL A 33 10.66 -14.38 12.06
C VAL A 33 11.06 -15.75 12.61
N SER A 34 12.35 -15.96 12.89
CA SER A 34 12.85 -17.23 13.41
C SER A 34 12.42 -17.49 14.86
N HIS A 35 11.97 -16.47 15.59
CA HIS A 35 11.48 -16.58 16.95
C HIS A 35 10.01 -17.03 16.97
N LYS A 36 9.79 -18.32 17.25
CA LYS A 36 8.45 -18.94 17.41
C LYS A 36 7.75 -18.63 18.74
N GLY A 37 8.21 -17.63 19.47
CA GLY A 37 7.62 -17.22 20.75
C GLY A 37 6.35 -16.41 20.54
N SER A 38 5.56 -16.24 21.61
CA SER A 38 4.46 -15.26 21.61
C SER A 38 5.01 -13.87 21.37
N ARG A 39 4.42 -13.12 20.44
CA ARG A 39 4.80 -11.74 20.11
C ARG A 39 3.92 -10.79 20.92
N PRO A 40 4.50 -9.98 21.84
CA PRO A 40 3.71 -9.03 22.62
C PRO A 40 3.14 -7.95 21.70
N PHE A 41 1.89 -7.58 21.94
CA PHE A 41 1.18 -6.55 21.18
C PHE A 41 0.33 -5.67 22.10
N ARG A 42 -0.11 -4.53 21.57
CA ARG A 42 -1.10 -3.63 22.18
C ARG A 42 -2.23 -3.40 21.17
N VAL A 43 -3.40 -3.07 21.70
CA VAL A 43 -4.58 -2.67 20.91
C VAL A 43 -4.54 -1.16 20.72
N LYS A 44 -4.78 -0.69 19.48
CA LYS A 44 -4.86 0.72 19.08
C LYS A 44 -6.32 1.20 19.17
N THR A 45 -7.07 1.18 18.06
CA THR A 45 -8.42 1.76 18.01
C THR A 45 -9.56 0.75 18.23
N THR A 46 -9.39 -0.48 17.74
CA THR A 46 -10.35 -1.59 17.88
C THR A 46 -9.61 -2.87 18.26
N ASP A 47 -10.29 -3.89 18.78
CA ASP A 47 -9.67 -5.18 19.15
C ASP A 47 -8.90 -5.88 18.00
N ALA A 48 -9.15 -5.46 16.75
CA ALA A 48 -8.45 -5.96 15.57
C ALA A 48 -7.28 -5.08 15.09
N ASP A 49 -7.17 -3.84 15.60
CA ASP A 49 -6.12 -2.87 15.27
C ASP A 49 -4.98 -3.00 16.30
N LEU A 50 -3.86 -3.58 15.88
CA LEU A 50 -2.79 -4.07 16.75
C LEU A 50 -1.46 -3.39 16.41
N VAL A 51 -0.61 -3.22 17.42
CA VAL A 51 0.79 -2.76 17.27
C VAL A 51 1.73 -3.61 18.12
N SER A 52 2.91 -3.93 17.61
CA SER A 52 3.96 -4.60 18.37
C SER A 52 5.16 -3.67 18.64
N ALA A 53 6.06 -4.10 19.54
CA ALA A 53 7.32 -3.37 19.77
C ALA A 53 8.21 -3.32 18.51
N THR A 54 7.99 -4.27 17.60
CA THR A 54 8.70 -4.38 16.33
C THR A 54 8.36 -3.22 15.40
N ASP A 55 7.08 -2.86 15.29
CA ASP A 55 6.58 -1.77 14.45
C ASP A 55 7.28 -0.44 14.83
N ILE A 56 7.33 -0.16 16.13
CA ILE A 56 8.01 1.03 16.68
C ILE A 56 9.52 1.00 16.39
N SER A 57 10.18 -0.13 16.66
CA SER A 57 11.63 -0.30 16.46
C SER A 57 12.04 -0.12 15.01
N ILE A 58 11.30 -0.71 14.07
CA ILE A 58 11.56 -0.58 12.63
C ILE A 58 11.33 0.87 12.18
N GLN A 59 10.26 1.52 12.63
CA GLN A 59 10.01 2.93 12.31
C GLN A 59 11.14 3.86 12.79
N GLU A 60 11.57 3.70 14.05
CA GLU A 60 12.67 4.48 14.62
C GLU A 60 13.97 4.30 13.83
N TYR A 61 14.28 3.06 13.46
CA TYR A 61 15.45 2.73 12.66
C TYR A 61 15.40 3.39 11.28
N VAL A 62 14.32 3.18 10.51
CA VAL A 62 14.18 3.73 9.15
C VAL A 62 14.24 5.25 9.18
N PHE A 63 13.53 5.90 10.11
CA PHE A 63 13.57 7.35 10.25
C PHE A 63 14.94 7.88 10.68
N ALA A 64 15.69 7.17 11.53
CA ALA A 64 17.05 7.56 11.87
C ALA A 64 17.96 7.59 10.64
N CYS A 65 17.96 6.53 9.83
CA CYS A 65 18.75 6.45 8.60
C CYS A 65 18.34 7.51 7.57
N LEU A 66 17.04 7.76 7.41
CA LEU A 66 16.56 8.78 6.48
C LEU A 66 16.87 10.21 6.97
N ARG A 67 16.83 10.48 8.28
CA ARG A 67 17.25 11.80 8.83
C ARG A 67 18.72 12.08 8.59
N GLU A 68 19.57 11.05 8.72
CA GLU A 68 21.00 11.18 8.43
C GLU A 68 21.25 11.44 6.93
N SER A 69 20.53 10.72 6.06
CA SER A 69 20.67 10.84 4.61
C SER A 69 20.04 12.14 4.06
N PHE A 70 18.93 12.58 4.65
CA PHE A 70 18.07 13.65 4.14
C PHE A 70 17.57 14.56 5.28
N PRO A 71 18.45 15.36 5.91
CA PRO A 71 18.13 16.13 7.12
C PRO A 71 17.05 17.22 6.93
N GLY A 72 16.75 17.60 5.68
CA GLY A 72 15.71 18.58 5.35
C GLY A 72 14.34 17.99 5.00
N HIS A 73 14.19 16.66 5.03
CA HIS A 73 12.94 15.99 4.68
C HIS A 73 12.04 15.80 5.91
N SER A 74 10.73 15.70 5.65
CA SER A 74 9.73 15.36 6.66
C SER A 74 9.43 13.86 6.68
N PHE A 75 8.82 13.40 7.76
CA PHE A 75 8.49 11.98 8.00
C PHE A 75 7.04 11.84 8.42
N PHE A 76 6.36 10.86 7.85
CA PHE A 76 4.98 10.51 8.15
C PHE A 76 4.87 8.99 8.27
N GLY A 77 4.73 8.48 9.49
CA GLY A 77 4.70 7.05 9.76
C GLY A 77 3.49 6.65 10.56
N GLU A 78 2.98 5.44 10.33
CA GLU A 78 1.78 4.91 10.99
C GLU A 78 1.81 5.09 12.52
N GLU A 79 2.89 4.66 13.17
CA GLU A 79 2.93 4.58 14.63
C GLU A 79 3.08 5.95 15.33
N ASN A 80 3.36 7.00 14.56
CA ASN A 80 3.45 8.38 15.05
C ASN A 80 2.32 9.29 14.50
N ALA A 81 1.47 8.78 13.61
CA ALA A 81 0.47 9.59 12.93
C ALA A 81 -0.71 10.02 13.82
N GLY A 82 -0.86 9.40 15.00
CA GLY A 82 -1.87 9.75 16.00
C GLY A 82 -1.74 11.17 16.59
N GLU A 83 -0.66 11.90 16.30
CA GLU A 83 -0.36 13.19 16.96
C GLU A 83 -0.54 14.44 16.09
N SER A 84 -0.92 14.35 14.80
CA SER A 84 -1.09 15.57 13.98
C SER A 84 -2.38 15.60 13.16
N GLU A 85 -3.27 16.54 13.48
CA GLU A 85 -4.51 16.84 12.73
C GLU A 85 -4.24 17.35 11.30
N ASN A 86 -2.97 17.56 10.91
CA ASN A 86 -2.60 18.24 9.68
C ASN A 86 -1.71 17.43 8.71
N TRP A 87 -1.74 16.10 8.79
CA TRP A 87 -0.94 15.25 7.89
C TRP A 87 -1.24 15.46 6.40
N ARG A 88 -2.46 15.89 6.05
CA ARG A 88 -2.79 16.22 4.65
C ARG A 88 -1.94 17.37 4.13
N HIS A 89 -1.87 18.45 4.90
CA HIS A 89 -1.00 19.59 4.60
C HIS A 89 0.48 19.20 4.61
N LEU A 90 0.89 18.22 5.42
CA LEU A 90 2.26 17.73 5.41
C LEU A 90 2.62 17.17 4.02
N LEU A 91 1.76 16.34 3.44
CA LEU A 91 2.01 15.70 2.14
C LEU A 91 2.04 16.69 0.96
N ASP A 92 1.35 17.82 1.08
CA ASP A 92 1.27 18.84 0.02
C ASP A 92 2.53 19.71 -0.10
N HIS A 93 3.49 19.59 0.83
CA HIS A 93 4.64 20.49 0.89
C HIS A 93 5.99 19.79 1.10
N GLY A 94 6.92 20.07 0.19
CA GLY A 94 8.30 19.59 0.29
C GLY A 94 8.44 18.09 0.09
N PHE A 95 9.46 17.51 0.71
CA PHE A 95 9.80 16.10 0.62
C PHE A 95 9.35 15.37 1.89
N VAL A 96 8.45 14.40 1.74
CA VAL A 96 7.88 13.64 2.86
C VAL A 96 8.08 12.15 2.63
N TRP A 97 8.77 11.50 3.56
CA TRP A 97 8.86 10.05 3.59
C TRP A 97 7.66 9.47 4.33
N VAL A 98 6.87 8.66 3.62
CA VAL A 98 5.68 7.98 4.13
C VAL A 98 6.04 6.52 4.40
N LEU A 99 5.88 6.06 5.64
CA LEU A 99 6.33 4.74 6.10
C LEU A 99 5.19 3.97 6.79
N ASP A 100 4.98 2.75 6.33
CA ASP A 100 4.40 1.69 7.17
C ASP A 100 5.56 0.75 7.57
N PRO A 101 5.93 0.72 8.87
CA PRO A 101 7.05 -0.08 9.32
C PRO A 101 6.77 -1.59 9.26
N VAL A 102 5.51 -2.02 9.38
CA VAL A 102 5.09 -3.43 9.38
C VAL A 102 3.63 -3.51 8.89
N ASP A 103 3.43 -3.44 7.56
CA ASP A 103 2.10 -3.70 7.01
C ASP A 103 1.76 -5.18 7.21
N GLY A 104 0.56 -5.44 7.73
CA GLY A 104 0.14 -6.74 8.20
C GLY A 104 0.59 -7.05 9.63
N THR A 105 0.51 -6.11 10.58
CA THR A 105 0.82 -6.35 11.99
C THR A 105 0.05 -7.54 12.59
N THR A 106 -1.23 -7.75 12.20
CA THR A 106 -1.97 -8.97 12.60
C THR A 106 -1.29 -10.24 12.07
N ASN A 107 -0.86 -10.23 10.81
CA ASN A 107 -0.12 -11.35 10.23
C ASN A 107 1.21 -11.57 10.95
N TRP A 108 1.93 -10.50 11.28
CA TRP A 108 3.15 -10.54 12.08
C TRP A 108 2.91 -11.23 13.43
N ILE A 109 1.90 -10.82 14.18
CA ILE A 109 1.58 -11.40 15.49
C ILE A 109 1.23 -12.89 15.38
N HIS A 110 0.53 -13.29 14.32
CA HIS A 110 0.06 -14.66 14.10
C HIS A 110 1.01 -15.55 13.28
N ASN A 111 2.18 -15.04 12.87
CA ASN A 111 3.11 -15.72 11.96
C ASN A 111 2.50 -16.11 10.60
N PHE A 112 1.53 -15.36 10.11
CA PHE A 112 1.00 -15.53 8.76
C PHE A 112 1.98 -14.89 7.75
N PRO A 113 2.38 -15.58 6.67
CA PRO A 113 3.57 -15.22 5.89
C PRO A 113 3.32 -14.12 4.84
N PHE A 114 2.64 -13.04 5.22
CA PHE A 114 2.39 -11.83 4.42
C PHE A 114 2.60 -10.61 5.32
N VAL A 115 3.83 -10.11 5.32
CA VAL A 115 4.24 -8.94 6.11
C VAL A 115 5.26 -8.18 5.28
N CYS A 116 5.15 -6.86 5.21
CA CYS A 116 6.13 -6.04 4.51
C CYS A 116 6.47 -4.74 5.23
N ILE A 117 7.58 -4.14 4.80
CA ILE A 117 7.91 -2.75 5.10
C ILE A 117 7.59 -1.93 3.86
N SER A 118 6.84 -0.84 4.01
CA SER A 118 6.41 0.03 2.90
C SER A 118 6.96 1.43 3.09
N LEU A 119 7.78 1.91 2.14
CA LEU A 119 8.35 3.25 2.18
C LEU A 119 8.11 3.97 0.85
N ALA A 120 7.60 5.19 0.92
CA ALA A 120 7.40 6.06 -0.23
C ALA A 120 8.00 7.45 0.02
N LEU A 121 8.50 8.08 -1.04
CA LEU A 121 8.81 9.51 -1.05
C LEU A 121 7.68 10.25 -1.78
N VAL A 122 7.01 11.15 -1.06
CA VAL A 122 6.04 12.08 -1.62
C VAL A 122 6.71 13.44 -1.74
N VAL A 123 6.61 14.06 -2.91
CA VAL A 123 7.09 15.42 -3.17
C VAL A 123 5.92 16.24 -3.67
N GLU A 124 5.50 17.23 -2.88
CA GLU A 124 4.38 18.13 -3.21
C GLU A 124 3.11 17.37 -3.64
N GLY A 125 2.69 16.40 -2.82
CA GLY A 125 1.50 15.58 -3.05
C GLY A 125 1.68 14.45 -4.07
N ILE A 126 2.84 14.32 -4.70
CA ILE A 126 3.10 13.32 -5.74
C ILE A 126 4.10 12.26 -5.26
N VAL A 127 3.72 10.98 -5.32
CA VAL A 127 4.63 9.87 -4.99
C VAL A 127 5.74 9.75 -6.06
N GLN A 128 7.00 10.00 -5.70
CA GLN A 128 8.12 9.95 -6.64
C GLN A 128 8.91 8.64 -6.57
N VAL A 129 9.00 8.05 -5.38
CA VAL A 129 9.75 6.83 -5.10
C VAL A 129 8.89 5.90 -4.25
N ALA A 130 8.98 4.60 -4.51
CA ALA A 130 8.33 3.56 -3.73
C ALA A 130 9.26 2.36 -3.56
N VAL A 131 9.29 1.82 -2.34
CA VAL A 131 10.00 0.60 -1.97
C VAL A 131 9.11 -0.21 -1.03
N VAL A 132 8.90 -1.48 -1.35
CA VAL A 132 8.16 -2.42 -0.50
C VAL A 132 8.98 -3.69 -0.36
N TYR A 133 9.26 -4.12 0.86
CA TYR A 133 10.02 -5.34 1.11
C TYR A 133 9.17 -6.42 1.78
N ASP A 134 8.91 -7.49 1.04
CA ASP A 134 8.25 -8.71 1.51
C ASP A 134 9.23 -9.54 2.35
N VAL A 135 9.00 -9.55 3.65
CA VAL A 135 9.92 -10.10 4.65
C VAL A 135 10.06 -11.61 4.51
N TYR A 136 8.94 -12.30 4.28
CA TYR A 136 8.92 -13.76 4.23
C TYR A 136 9.48 -14.31 2.92
N ARG A 137 9.20 -13.63 1.80
CA ARG A 137 9.61 -14.10 0.46
C ARG A 137 10.89 -13.46 -0.03
N LYS A 138 11.43 -12.47 0.69
CA LYS A 138 12.62 -11.68 0.34
C LYS A 138 12.49 -11.07 -1.06
N LYS A 139 11.36 -10.40 -1.29
CA LYS A 139 11.07 -9.68 -2.53
C LYS A 139 11.12 -8.19 -2.25
N LEU A 140 11.99 -7.48 -2.95
CA LEU A 140 12.11 -6.03 -2.90
C LEU A 140 11.38 -5.45 -4.13
N PHE A 141 10.15 -5.02 -3.94
CA PHE A 141 9.41 -4.28 -4.95
C PHE A 141 9.83 -2.82 -4.90
N HIS A 142 10.06 -2.21 -6.06
CA HIS A 142 10.46 -0.82 -6.13
C HIS A 142 10.05 -0.14 -7.42
N ALA A 143 9.87 1.18 -7.35
CA ALA A 143 9.55 2.00 -8.49
C ALA A 143 10.06 3.43 -8.29
N CYS A 144 10.47 4.06 -9.38
CA CYS A 144 10.67 5.51 -9.46
C CYS A 144 9.78 6.02 -10.59
N ARG A 145 9.12 7.16 -10.35
CA ARG A 145 8.14 7.72 -11.28
C ARG A 145 8.74 7.88 -12.69
N GLY A 146 8.05 7.37 -13.70
CA GLY A 146 8.46 7.37 -15.10
C GLY A 146 9.59 6.39 -15.45
N LYS A 147 10.03 5.54 -14.52
CA LYS A 147 11.15 4.59 -14.71
C LYS A 147 10.73 3.13 -14.67
N GLY A 148 9.43 2.85 -14.52
CA GLY A 148 8.89 1.50 -14.42
C GLY A 148 8.96 0.93 -13.00
N ALA A 149 8.32 -0.23 -12.82
CA ALA A 149 8.27 -0.96 -11.56
C ALA A 149 9.04 -2.28 -11.67
N PHE A 150 9.64 -2.70 -10.56
CA PHE A 150 10.50 -3.87 -10.49
C PHE A 150 10.27 -4.66 -9.20
N CYS A 151 10.54 -5.96 -9.25
CA CYS A 151 10.73 -6.81 -8.08
C CYS A 151 12.12 -7.42 -8.17
N ASN A 152 13.01 -7.03 -7.26
CA ASN A 152 14.44 -7.23 -7.37
C ASN A 152 14.92 -6.66 -8.73
N ASP A 153 15.52 -7.49 -9.58
CA ASP A 153 16.00 -7.09 -10.91
C ASP A 153 14.96 -7.31 -12.04
N LYS A 154 13.74 -7.77 -11.71
CA LYS A 154 12.73 -8.14 -12.72
C LYS A 154 11.70 -7.04 -12.90
N VAL A 155 11.47 -6.63 -14.14
CA VAL A 155 10.38 -5.70 -14.51
C VAL A 155 9.03 -6.32 -14.16
N LEU A 156 8.15 -5.48 -13.59
CA LEU A 156 6.76 -5.83 -13.29
C LEU A 156 5.85 -5.35 -14.41
N ASN A 157 4.84 -6.16 -14.71
CA ASN A 157 3.74 -5.79 -15.58
C ASN A 157 2.47 -6.40 -14.99
N VAL A 158 1.40 -5.62 -14.96
CA VAL A 158 0.06 -6.11 -14.63
C VAL A 158 -0.40 -7.17 -15.65
N SER A 159 -1.46 -7.91 -15.32
CA SER A 159 -2.09 -8.86 -16.25
C SER A 159 -2.84 -8.12 -17.39
N THR A 160 -3.55 -8.85 -18.24
CA THR A 160 -4.28 -8.29 -19.39
C THR A 160 -5.79 -8.48 -19.29
N VAL A 161 -6.31 -8.78 -18.10
CA VAL A 161 -7.73 -9.06 -17.90
C VAL A 161 -8.55 -7.77 -18.02
N GLU A 162 -9.60 -7.81 -18.84
CA GLU A 162 -10.43 -6.64 -19.13
C GLU A 162 -11.82 -6.68 -18.46
N ARG A 163 -12.25 -7.86 -17.97
CA ARG A 163 -13.60 -8.11 -17.49
C ARG A 163 -13.62 -8.73 -16.10
N LEU A 164 -14.53 -8.25 -15.24
CA LEU A 164 -14.65 -8.72 -13.85
C LEU A 164 -14.98 -10.22 -13.76
N LYS A 165 -15.72 -10.77 -14.72
CA LYS A 165 -16.04 -12.21 -14.78
C LYS A 165 -14.83 -13.13 -15.03
N GLU A 166 -13.70 -12.54 -15.40
CA GLU A 166 -12.45 -13.26 -15.67
C GLU A 166 -11.38 -12.95 -14.62
N ALA A 167 -11.69 -12.05 -13.70
CA ALA A 167 -10.74 -11.48 -12.76
C ALA A 167 -10.65 -12.29 -11.46
N LEU A 168 -9.43 -12.43 -10.95
CA LEU A 168 -9.14 -12.72 -9.55
C LEU A 168 -9.03 -11.39 -8.80
N VAL A 169 -9.95 -11.16 -7.85
CA VAL A 169 -10.01 -9.93 -7.06
C VAL A 169 -9.32 -10.15 -5.71
N ILE A 170 -8.64 -9.12 -5.20
CA ILE A 170 -8.09 -9.10 -3.84
C ILE A 170 -8.66 -7.91 -3.06
N THR A 171 -8.87 -8.07 -1.76
CA THR A 171 -9.46 -7.03 -0.90
C THR A 171 -9.04 -7.24 0.55
N GLU A 172 -9.18 -6.19 1.36
CA GLU A 172 -9.03 -6.25 2.81
C GLU A 172 -10.33 -5.85 3.52
N PHE A 173 -10.59 -6.44 4.69
CA PHE A 173 -11.79 -6.15 5.50
C PHE A 173 -11.62 -4.95 6.45
N GLY A 174 -10.39 -4.45 6.61
CA GLY A 174 -10.09 -3.38 7.57
C GLY A 174 -10.38 -3.76 9.02
N TYR A 175 -10.42 -2.76 9.90
CA TYR A 175 -10.61 -2.93 11.34
C TYR A 175 -12.04 -2.67 11.81
N VAL A 176 -12.95 -2.35 10.89
CA VAL A 176 -14.39 -2.15 11.19
C VAL A 176 -15.02 -3.41 11.77
N ARG A 177 -15.66 -3.28 12.95
CA ARG A 177 -16.34 -4.38 13.66
C ARG A 177 -17.77 -4.05 14.10
N ASP A 178 -18.38 -3.00 13.57
CA ASP A 178 -19.82 -2.75 13.74
C ASP A 178 -20.67 -3.45 12.67
N GLU A 179 -21.94 -3.69 12.99
CA GLU A 179 -22.87 -4.45 12.15
C GLU A 179 -23.08 -3.81 10.77
N SER A 180 -23.13 -2.47 10.69
CA SER A 180 -23.36 -1.75 9.44
C SER A 180 -22.17 -1.89 8.49
N GLY A 181 -20.97 -1.67 9.00
CA GLY A 181 -19.74 -1.81 8.22
C GLY A 181 -19.51 -3.25 7.75
N LEU A 182 -19.68 -4.23 8.63
CA LEU A 182 -19.56 -5.66 8.28
C LEU A 182 -20.59 -6.09 7.24
N SER A 183 -21.85 -5.66 7.38
CA SER A 183 -22.89 -5.94 6.39
C SER A 183 -22.52 -5.38 5.01
N THR A 184 -22.01 -4.15 4.97
CA THR A 184 -21.53 -3.51 3.73
C THR A 184 -20.41 -4.33 3.07
N ILE A 185 -19.39 -4.72 3.83
CA ILE A 185 -18.26 -5.52 3.33
C ILE A 185 -18.75 -6.85 2.76
N LEU A 186 -19.58 -7.58 3.52
CA LEU A 186 -20.10 -8.89 3.10
C LEU A 186 -21.01 -8.79 1.87
N ASN A 187 -21.81 -7.73 1.75
CA ASN A 187 -22.67 -7.49 0.59
C ASN A 187 -21.85 -7.23 -0.68
N VAL A 188 -20.73 -6.49 -0.59
CA VAL A 188 -19.81 -6.33 -1.72
C VAL A 188 -19.26 -7.68 -2.16
N LEU A 189 -18.73 -8.48 -1.24
CA LEU A 189 -18.19 -9.81 -1.55
C LEU A 189 -19.23 -10.71 -2.24
N HIS A 190 -20.43 -10.76 -1.66
CA HIS A 190 -21.56 -11.52 -2.19
C HIS A 190 -21.89 -11.09 -3.62
N THR A 191 -21.93 -9.79 -3.89
CA THR A 191 -22.24 -9.24 -5.21
C THR A 191 -21.15 -9.55 -6.22
N LEU A 192 -19.87 -9.41 -5.86
CA LEU A 192 -18.76 -9.72 -6.77
C LEU A 192 -18.74 -11.21 -7.17
N LEU A 193 -19.04 -12.10 -6.22
CA LEU A 193 -19.16 -13.54 -6.48
C LEU A 193 -20.36 -13.87 -7.37
N LEU A 194 -21.53 -13.26 -7.13
CA LEU A 194 -22.70 -13.42 -8.01
C LEU A 194 -22.48 -12.83 -9.40
N TYR A 195 -21.72 -11.73 -9.50
CA TYR A 195 -21.37 -11.13 -10.77
C TYR A 195 -20.52 -12.08 -11.62
N GLY A 196 -19.76 -12.97 -10.97
CA GLY A 196 -19.00 -14.04 -11.61
C GLY A 196 -17.50 -13.85 -11.60
N ALA A 197 -16.95 -13.04 -10.69
CA ALA A 197 -15.50 -13.00 -10.47
C ALA A 197 -14.96 -14.40 -10.17
N HIS A 198 -13.80 -14.76 -10.72
CA HIS A 198 -13.23 -16.10 -10.58
C HIS A 198 -12.90 -16.46 -9.13
N GLY A 199 -12.62 -15.45 -8.31
CA GLY A 199 -12.47 -15.62 -6.88
C GLY A 199 -12.08 -14.32 -6.20
N ILE A 200 -12.10 -14.37 -4.88
CA ILE A 200 -11.64 -13.30 -4.01
C ILE A 200 -10.49 -13.83 -3.16
N ARG A 201 -9.47 -13.01 -2.92
CA ARG A 201 -8.35 -13.26 -2.00
C ARG A 201 -8.31 -12.15 -0.96
N GLN A 202 -7.66 -12.46 0.15
CA GLN A 202 -7.33 -11.54 1.21
C GLN A 202 -6.04 -12.05 1.85
N THR A 203 -5.02 -11.20 1.97
CA THR A 203 -3.74 -11.63 2.54
C THR A 203 -3.49 -11.03 3.91
N GLY A 204 -4.23 -10.00 4.31
CA GLY A 204 -4.01 -9.26 5.55
C GLY A 204 -2.85 -8.26 5.46
N CYS A 205 -2.39 -7.91 4.25
CA CYS A 205 -1.27 -7.00 4.01
C CYS A 205 -1.52 -6.21 2.71
N GLY A 206 -2.13 -5.04 2.85
CA GLY A 206 -2.71 -4.28 1.73
C GLY A 206 -1.66 -3.80 0.72
N VAL A 207 -0.47 -3.45 1.19
CA VAL A 207 0.64 -3.01 0.33
C VAL A 207 1.17 -4.18 -0.50
N LEU A 208 1.26 -5.38 0.07
CA LEU A 208 1.63 -6.57 -0.70
C LEU A 208 0.57 -6.95 -1.72
N ASP A 209 -0.71 -6.75 -1.43
CA ASP A 209 -1.79 -7.00 -2.39
C ASP A 209 -1.66 -6.10 -3.63
N LEU A 210 -1.29 -4.83 -3.46
CA LEU A 210 -0.94 -3.94 -4.56
C LEU A 210 0.28 -4.46 -5.35
N CYS A 211 1.30 -4.97 -4.66
CA CYS A 211 2.47 -5.56 -5.31
C CYS A 211 2.15 -6.85 -6.09
N LEU A 212 1.21 -7.68 -5.60
CA LEU A 212 0.70 -8.85 -6.31
C LEU A 212 -0.03 -8.46 -7.60
N LEU A 213 -0.82 -7.38 -7.55
CA LEU A 213 -1.49 -6.82 -8.73
C LEU A 213 -0.47 -6.31 -9.74
N ALA A 214 0.51 -5.51 -9.30
CA ALA A 214 1.60 -5.02 -10.13
C ALA A 214 2.40 -6.15 -10.80
N SER A 215 2.45 -7.33 -10.15
CA SER A 215 3.10 -8.53 -10.67
C SER A 215 2.22 -9.38 -11.61
N GLY A 216 0.98 -8.98 -11.86
CA GLY A 216 0.01 -9.74 -12.66
C GLY A 216 -0.45 -11.05 -12.01
N GLN A 217 -0.31 -11.21 -10.69
CA GLN A 217 -0.76 -12.41 -9.96
C GLN A 217 -2.23 -12.33 -9.54
N VAL A 218 -2.78 -11.12 -9.46
CA VAL A 218 -4.19 -10.81 -9.28
C VAL A 218 -4.55 -9.69 -10.24
N ASP A 219 -5.83 -9.57 -10.58
CA ASP A 219 -6.27 -8.71 -11.69
C ASP A 219 -6.86 -7.39 -11.21
N ALA A 220 -7.43 -7.37 -10.00
CA ALA A 220 -8.00 -6.17 -9.41
C ALA A 220 -7.94 -6.19 -7.88
N LEU A 221 -7.92 -5.01 -7.29
CA LEU A 221 -7.91 -4.76 -5.86
C LEU A 221 -8.94 -3.69 -5.51
N TYR A 222 -9.63 -3.85 -4.39
CA TYR A 222 -10.34 -2.73 -3.76
C TYR A 222 -10.15 -2.73 -2.24
N ALA A 223 -10.21 -1.55 -1.63
CA ALA A 223 -10.22 -1.38 -0.19
C ALA A 223 -10.91 -0.07 0.21
N GLY A 224 -11.18 0.10 1.50
CA GLY A 224 -11.89 1.27 2.04
C GLY A 224 -13.41 1.19 1.91
N VAL A 225 -13.96 0.00 2.10
CA VAL A 225 -15.41 -0.27 2.15
C VAL A 225 -15.84 -0.45 3.61
N GLY A 226 -17.03 0.06 3.98
CA GLY A 226 -17.59 -0.17 5.31
C GLY A 226 -17.26 0.92 6.35
N GLY A 227 -16.61 2.01 5.96
CA GLY A 227 -16.50 3.24 6.77
C GLY A 227 -15.07 3.59 7.19
N GLU A 228 -14.19 2.61 7.32
CA GLU A 228 -12.76 2.85 7.52
C GLU A 228 -12.01 2.79 6.18
N GLY A 229 -11.12 3.75 5.97
CA GLY A 229 -10.31 3.87 4.77
C GLY A 229 -8.83 3.71 5.08
N TRP A 230 -8.11 3.14 4.11
CA TRP A 230 -6.66 3.11 4.11
C TRP A 230 -6.07 4.52 4.23
N LYS A 231 -4.94 4.61 4.89
CA LYS A 231 -4.13 5.82 5.08
C LYS A 231 -2.99 5.85 4.06
N PRO A 232 -2.30 6.99 3.89
CA PRO A 232 -1.26 7.10 2.88
C PRO A 232 -0.14 6.06 3.01
N TRP A 233 0.19 5.61 4.22
CA TRP A 233 1.19 4.56 4.42
C TRP A 233 0.74 3.18 3.91
N ASP A 234 -0.56 2.89 3.93
CA ASP A 234 -1.17 1.63 3.45
C ASP A 234 -1.19 1.50 1.92
N TYR A 235 -0.90 2.58 1.16
CA TYR A 235 -0.93 2.51 -0.31
C TYR A 235 0.10 3.35 -1.05
N ALA A 236 0.77 4.36 -0.47
CA ALA A 236 1.56 5.30 -1.27
C ALA A 236 2.64 4.58 -2.10
N ALA A 237 3.35 3.63 -1.49
CA ALA A 237 4.36 2.85 -2.19
C ALA A 237 3.73 1.90 -3.22
N GLY A 238 2.73 1.11 -2.81
CA GLY A 238 2.02 0.17 -3.68
C GLY A 238 1.33 0.85 -4.86
N TYR A 239 0.77 2.06 -4.67
CA TYR A 239 0.15 2.89 -5.70
C TYR A 239 1.14 3.20 -6.83
N LEU A 240 2.33 3.69 -6.49
CA LEU A 240 3.33 4.02 -7.51
C LEU A 240 3.79 2.75 -8.22
N ILE A 241 4.02 1.66 -7.49
CA ILE A 241 4.42 0.36 -8.05
C ILE A 241 3.36 -0.15 -9.05
N VAL A 242 2.07 -0.09 -8.71
CA VAL A 242 0.98 -0.49 -9.62
C VAL A 242 0.93 0.41 -10.85
N LYS A 243 1.05 1.73 -10.66
CA LYS A 243 1.01 2.72 -11.76
C LYS A 243 2.15 2.50 -12.75
N GLU A 244 3.36 2.33 -12.25
CA GLU A 244 4.56 2.11 -13.06
C GLU A 244 4.59 0.70 -13.70
N ALA A 245 3.84 -0.26 -13.16
CA ALA A 245 3.60 -1.57 -13.78
C ALA A 245 2.50 -1.56 -14.86
N GLY A 246 1.87 -0.41 -15.12
CA GLY A 246 0.81 -0.23 -16.13
C GLY A 246 -0.62 -0.41 -15.62
N GLY A 247 -0.82 -0.50 -14.30
CA GLY A 247 -2.16 -0.60 -13.71
C GLY A 247 -2.95 0.70 -13.73
N THR A 248 -4.28 0.59 -13.67
CA THR A 248 -5.20 1.71 -13.48
C THR A 248 -5.61 1.81 -12.01
N ILE A 249 -5.64 3.03 -11.47
CA ILE A 249 -6.05 3.31 -10.09
C ILE A 249 -7.10 4.43 -10.08
N CYS A 250 -8.18 4.22 -9.34
CA CYS A 250 -9.19 5.22 -9.02
C CYS A 250 -9.63 5.07 -7.55
N SER A 251 -10.63 5.84 -7.13
CA SER A 251 -11.28 5.69 -5.82
C SER A 251 -12.75 5.33 -6.01
N LEU A 252 -13.45 4.91 -4.94
CA LEU A 252 -14.89 4.66 -5.05
C LEU A 252 -15.65 5.94 -5.40
N ASP A 253 -15.27 7.07 -4.80
CA ASP A 253 -16.01 8.32 -4.93
C ASP A 253 -15.58 9.16 -6.15
N ASN A 254 -14.32 9.02 -6.61
CA ASN A 254 -13.77 9.78 -7.73
C ASN A 254 -13.05 8.92 -8.76
N ASP A 255 -13.13 9.33 -10.03
CA ASP A 255 -12.45 8.67 -11.16
C ASP A 255 -10.93 8.76 -11.04
N GLU A 256 -10.41 9.82 -10.43
CA GLU A 256 -8.99 9.96 -10.10
C GLU A 256 -8.71 9.63 -8.64
N PHE A 257 -7.60 8.94 -8.40
CA PHE A 257 -7.12 8.64 -7.06
C PHE A 257 -6.27 9.79 -6.51
N HIS A 258 -6.55 10.19 -5.26
CA HIS A 258 -5.72 11.10 -4.49
C HIS A 258 -5.11 10.35 -3.31
N LEU A 259 -3.91 10.73 -2.86
CA LEU A 259 -3.28 10.21 -1.64
C LEU A 259 -4.06 10.50 -0.35
N CYS A 260 -5.23 11.14 -0.44
CA CYS A 260 -6.09 11.42 0.70
C CYS A 260 -7.45 10.72 0.55
N SER A 261 -7.64 9.93 -0.51
CA SER A 261 -8.86 9.17 -0.76
C SER A 261 -9.03 8.12 0.33
N ALA A 262 -10.26 7.99 0.83
CA ALA A 262 -10.60 6.99 1.84
C ALA A 262 -10.77 5.57 1.25
N SER A 263 -10.76 5.45 -0.07
CA SER A 263 -10.89 4.18 -0.77
C SER A 263 -9.95 4.15 -1.97
N ILE A 264 -9.62 2.92 -2.36
CA ILE A 264 -8.78 2.65 -3.52
C ILE A 264 -9.43 1.52 -4.32
N VAL A 265 -9.43 1.68 -5.64
CA VAL A 265 -9.78 0.64 -6.59
C VAL A 265 -8.65 0.59 -7.63
N CYS A 266 -7.98 -0.55 -7.72
CA CYS A 266 -6.91 -0.79 -8.68
C CYS A 266 -7.29 -1.95 -9.59
N ALA A 267 -6.87 -1.90 -10.84
CA ALA A 267 -6.94 -3.07 -11.72
C ALA A 267 -5.82 -3.05 -12.76
N CYS A 268 -5.58 -4.21 -13.37
CA CYS A 268 -4.65 -4.37 -14.48
C CYS A 268 -5.07 -3.61 -15.75
N SER A 269 -6.34 -3.24 -15.89
CA SER A 269 -6.86 -2.47 -17.02
C SER A 269 -7.92 -1.44 -16.58
N SER A 270 -8.09 -0.38 -17.37
CA SER A 270 -9.08 0.64 -17.05
C SER A 270 -10.52 0.12 -17.14
N SER A 271 -10.82 -0.77 -18.10
CA SER A 271 -12.14 -1.39 -18.22
C SER A 271 -12.49 -2.17 -16.96
N LEU A 272 -11.55 -2.97 -16.44
CA LEU A 272 -11.74 -3.75 -15.22
C LEU A 272 -11.87 -2.85 -13.98
N ALA A 273 -11.06 -1.80 -13.86
CA ALA A 273 -11.15 -0.87 -12.73
C ALA A 273 -12.52 -0.20 -12.65
N PHE A 274 -13.03 0.29 -13.78
CA PHE A 274 -14.34 0.94 -13.84
C PHE A 274 -15.50 -0.03 -13.68
N GLU A 275 -15.41 -1.25 -14.24
CA GLU A 275 -16.40 -2.30 -14.03
C GLU A 275 -16.47 -2.70 -12.55
N LEU A 276 -15.33 -2.97 -11.91
CA LEU A 276 -15.24 -3.30 -10.49
C LEU A 276 -15.84 -2.19 -9.62
N ARG A 277 -15.42 -0.93 -9.83
CA ARG A 277 -15.94 0.23 -9.09
C ARG A 277 -17.45 0.33 -9.22
N LYS A 278 -17.99 0.19 -10.44
CA LYS A 278 -19.44 0.25 -10.68
C LYS A 278 -20.18 -0.83 -9.91
N VAL A 279 -19.69 -2.07 -9.94
CA VAL A 279 -20.33 -3.18 -9.22
C VAL A 279 -20.30 -2.94 -7.72
N ILE A 280 -19.18 -2.44 -7.16
CA ILE A 280 -19.11 -2.11 -5.72
C ILE A 280 -20.12 -1.02 -5.35
N LEU A 281 -20.22 0.06 -6.14
CA LEU A 281 -21.15 1.16 -5.82
C LEU A 281 -22.62 0.73 -5.85
N GLN A 282 -23.00 -0.20 -6.73
CA GLN A 282 -24.36 -0.75 -6.80
C GLN A 282 -24.78 -1.53 -5.54
N THR A 283 -23.83 -1.91 -4.69
CA THR A 283 -24.13 -2.65 -3.44
C THR A 283 -24.32 -1.76 -2.22
N LYS A 284 -23.98 -0.46 -2.34
CA LYS A 284 -24.15 0.52 -1.27
C LYS A 284 -25.55 1.16 -1.28
N GLU A 285 -26.31 0.99 -2.36
CA GLU A 285 -27.72 1.41 -2.50
C GLU A 285 -28.69 0.33 -2.01
#